data_AF-A0A347TIQ7-F1
#
_entry.id   AF-A0A347TIQ7-F1
#
_cell.length_a   1.000
_cell.length_b   1.000
_cell.length_c   1.000
_cell.angle_alpha   90.00
_cell.angle_beta   90.00
_cell.angle_gamma   90.00
#
_symmetry.space_group_name_H-M   'P 1'
#
loop_
_entity.id
_entity.type
_entity.pdbx_description
1 polymer ?
#
loop_
_entity_poly.entity_id
_entity_poly.type
_entity_poly.pdbx_seq_one_letter_code
_entity_poly.pdbx_strand_id
1 'polypeptide(L)'
;MKIKERLKQNSSKLYSITSENVTKAFDYPSVKSKELKEGIKKKIREKAILSTKARLAERNKSFDDYTDEELEIIISDEERKLKDDLKTKSLVAALAILGLDFLI
;
A
#
# COMPACT_ATOMS: atom_id res chain seq x y z
N MET A 1 51.55 14.21 -7.89
CA MET A 1 50.21 13.92 -8.46
C MET A 1 49.78 15.06 -9.38
N LYS A 2 49.52 14.78 -10.66
CA LYS A 2 49.22 15.79 -11.67
C LYS A 2 47.81 16.33 -11.47
N ILE A 3 47.58 17.63 -11.73
CA ILE A 3 46.28 18.31 -11.54
C ILE A 3 45.14 17.60 -12.28
N LYS A 4 45.43 17.06 -13.47
CA LYS A 4 44.50 16.25 -14.28
C LYS A 4 44.02 14.98 -13.55
N GLU A 5 44.88 14.34 -12.77
CA GLU A 5 44.53 13.12 -12.02
C GLU A 5 43.60 13.44 -10.86
N ARG A 6 43.83 14.56 -10.15
CA ARG A 6 42.92 15.02 -9.07
C ARG A 6 41.54 15.38 -9.61
N LEU A 7 41.47 16.05 -10.76
CA LEU A 7 40.21 16.39 -11.41
C LEU A 7 39.44 15.14 -11.83
N LYS A 8 40.12 14.16 -12.43
CA LYS A 8 39.52 12.88 -12.83
C LYS A 8 39.02 12.07 -11.63
N GLN A 9 39.77 12.07 -10.54
CA GLN A 9 39.40 11.34 -9.33
C GLN A 9 38.21 12.01 -8.61
N ASN A 10 38.23 13.34 -8.49
CA ASN A 10 37.15 14.10 -7.88
C ASN A 10 35.86 14.02 -8.71
N SER A 11 35.95 14.07 -10.04
CA SER A 11 34.78 13.90 -10.91
C SER A 11 34.18 12.50 -10.76
N SER A 12 34.99 11.44 -10.79
CA SER A 12 34.49 10.06 -10.60
C SER A 12 33.81 9.86 -9.24
N LYS A 13 34.32 10.49 -8.19
CA LYS A 13 33.76 10.42 -6.84
C LYS A 13 32.42 11.17 -6.76
N LEU A 14 32.32 12.31 -7.44
CA LEU A 14 31.06 13.04 -7.58
C LEU A 14 30.03 12.25 -8.39
N TYR A 15 30.43 11.65 -9.51
CA TYR A 15 29.53 10.79 -10.31
C TYR A 15 28.97 9.63 -9.48
N SER A 16 29.77 8.95 -8.67
CA SER A 16 29.29 7.84 -7.82
C SER A 16 28.36 8.32 -6.68
N ILE A 17 28.67 9.47 -6.06
CA ILE A 17 27.84 10.06 -5.00
C ILE A 17 26.51 10.56 -5.56
N THR A 18 26.53 11.20 -6.73
CA THR A 18 25.33 11.67 -7.41
C THR A 18 24.50 10.50 -7.89
N SER A 19 25.09 9.46 -8.50
CA SER A 19 24.32 8.28 -8.90
C SER A 19 23.69 7.58 -7.70
N GLU A 20 24.42 7.36 -6.60
CA GLU A 20 23.89 6.63 -5.45
C GLU A 20 22.74 7.40 -4.74
N ASN A 21 22.89 8.72 -4.56
CA ASN A 21 21.87 9.53 -3.90
C ASN A 21 20.69 9.87 -4.82
N VAL A 22 20.92 10.06 -6.12
CA VAL A 22 19.84 10.24 -7.12
C VAL A 22 19.03 8.96 -7.20
N THR A 23 19.65 7.79 -7.24
CA THR A 23 18.92 6.51 -7.28
C THR A 23 18.03 6.35 -6.03
N LYS A 24 18.55 6.64 -4.83
CA LYS A 24 17.75 6.61 -3.59
C LYS A 24 16.59 7.62 -3.59
N ALA A 25 16.81 8.85 -4.09
CA ALA A 25 15.76 9.87 -4.17
C ALA A 25 14.71 9.56 -5.25
N PHE A 26 15.11 8.96 -6.36
CA PHE A 26 14.22 8.52 -7.44
C PHE A 26 13.42 7.26 -7.06
N ASP A 27 14.02 6.39 -6.26
CA ASP A 27 13.39 5.16 -5.76
C ASP A 27 12.53 5.40 -4.49
N TYR A 28 12.73 6.52 -3.77
CA TYR A 28 12.01 6.84 -2.52
C TYR A 28 10.48 6.80 -2.66
N PRO A 29 9.87 7.40 -3.72
CA PRO A 29 8.44 7.29 -3.94
C PRO A 29 7.99 5.83 -4.12
N SER A 30 8.81 5.02 -4.81
CA SER A 30 8.48 3.63 -5.10
C SER A 30 8.55 2.75 -3.85
N VAL A 31 9.58 2.90 -3.01
CA VAL A 31 9.77 2.12 -1.79
C VAL A 31 8.70 2.46 -0.76
N LYS A 32 8.47 3.75 -0.52
CA LYS A 32 7.42 4.19 0.42
C LYS A 32 6.02 3.80 -0.05
N SER A 33 5.79 3.77 -1.37
CA SER A 33 4.52 3.27 -1.92
C SER A 33 4.34 1.76 -1.70
N LYS A 34 5.42 0.97 -1.70
CA LYS A 34 5.35 -0.48 -1.42
C LYS A 34 5.01 -0.72 0.05
N GLU A 35 5.71 -0.09 0.97
CA GLU A 35 5.42 -0.18 2.42
C GLU A 35 3.98 0.26 2.72
N LEU A 36 3.52 1.34 2.11
CA LEU A 36 2.14 1.82 2.25
C LEU A 36 1.13 0.79 1.69
N LYS A 37 1.38 0.24 0.50
CA LYS A 37 0.53 -0.79 -0.11
C LYS A 37 0.45 -2.04 0.77
N GLU A 38 1.56 -2.46 1.35
CA GLU A 38 1.61 -3.59 2.27
C GLU A 38 0.86 -3.30 3.57
N GLY A 39 1.04 -2.11 4.14
CA GLY A 39 0.30 -1.67 5.32
C GLY A 39 -1.21 -1.64 5.08
N ILE A 40 -1.64 -1.10 3.93
CA ILE A 40 -3.05 -1.10 3.53
C ILE A 40 -3.56 -2.53 3.34
N LYS A 41 -2.81 -3.41 2.65
CA LYS A 41 -3.19 -4.81 2.44
C LYS A 41 -3.39 -5.54 3.77
N LYS A 42 -2.48 -5.36 4.73
CA LYS A 42 -2.59 -5.93 6.07
C LYS A 42 -3.85 -5.42 6.80
N LYS A 43 -4.10 -4.11 6.75
CA LYS A 43 -5.29 -3.51 7.37
C LYS A 43 -6.59 -3.99 6.74
N ILE A 44 -6.62 -4.19 5.42
CA ILE A 44 -7.77 -4.76 4.72
C ILE A 44 -8.01 -6.19 5.21
N ARG A 45 -6.96 -7.02 5.33
CA ARG A 45 -7.09 -8.39 5.84
C ARG A 45 -7.64 -8.41 7.27
N GLU A 46 -7.06 -7.62 8.18
CA GLU A 46 -7.52 -7.50 9.57
C GLU A 46 -9.01 -7.12 9.63
N LYS A 47 -9.42 -6.13 8.84
CA LYS A 47 -10.81 -5.68 8.78
C LYS A 47 -11.74 -6.72 8.13
N ALA A 48 -11.27 -7.45 7.12
CA ALA A 48 -12.04 -8.52 6.47
C ALA A 48 -12.31 -9.68 7.45
N ILE A 49 -11.33 -10.07 8.27
CA ILE A 49 -11.51 -11.07 9.32
C ILE A 49 -12.55 -10.60 10.35
N LEU A 50 -12.47 -9.35 10.80
CA LEU A 50 -13.44 -8.77 11.74
C LEU A 50 -14.86 -8.71 11.14
N SER A 51 -14.99 -8.27 9.88
CA SER A 51 -16.26 -8.25 9.14
C SER A 51 -16.84 -9.66 9.02
N THR A 52 -16.00 -10.64 8.69
CA THR A 52 -16.41 -12.04 8.58
C THR A 52 -16.89 -12.55 9.93
N LYS A 53 -16.14 -12.30 11.02
CA LYS A 53 -16.54 -12.69 12.37
C LYS A 53 -17.91 -12.11 12.74
N ALA A 54 -18.13 -10.82 12.49
CA ALA A 54 -19.42 -10.17 12.73
C ALA A 54 -20.54 -10.82 11.91
N ARG A 55 -20.31 -11.02 10.61
CA ARG A 55 -21.25 -11.64 9.66
C ARG A 55 -21.61 -13.09 10.02
N LEU A 56 -20.68 -13.85 10.60
CA LEU A 56 -20.93 -15.20 11.10
C LEU A 56 -21.71 -15.16 12.41
N ALA A 57 -21.34 -14.27 13.34
CA ALA A 57 -22.05 -14.09 14.60
C ALA A 57 -23.52 -13.72 14.40
N GLU A 58 -23.84 -12.87 13.41
CA GLU A 58 -25.23 -12.55 13.01
C GLU A 58 -26.06 -13.78 12.63
N ARG A 59 -25.41 -14.85 12.18
CA ARG A 59 -26.03 -16.12 11.79
C ARG A 59 -25.92 -17.20 12.87
N ASN A 60 -25.49 -16.84 14.08
CA ASN A 60 -25.16 -17.76 15.17
C ASN A 60 -24.12 -18.81 14.77
N LYS A 61 -23.15 -18.43 13.94
CA LYS A 61 -22.02 -19.28 13.53
C LYS A 61 -20.69 -18.71 14.03
N SER A 62 -19.70 -19.58 14.20
CA SER A 62 -18.31 -19.23 14.48
C SER A 62 -17.39 -19.63 13.32
N PHE A 63 -16.10 -19.32 13.45
CA PHE A 63 -15.10 -19.80 12.49
C PHE A 63 -14.92 -21.31 12.55
N ASP A 64 -15.18 -21.93 13.71
CA ASP A 64 -15.01 -23.38 13.90
C ASP A 64 -16.06 -24.20 13.13
N ASP A 65 -17.13 -23.55 12.66
CA ASP A 65 -18.18 -24.17 11.84
C ASP A 65 -17.79 -24.34 10.36
N TYR A 66 -16.59 -23.91 9.97
CA TYR A 66 -16.12 -23.88 8.58
C TYR A 66 -14.71 -24.46 8.47
N THR A 67 -14.40 -25.02 7.29
CA THR A 67 -13.04 -25.43 6.94
C THR A 67 -12.15 -24.22 6.63
N ASP A 68 -10.83 -24.40 6.71
CA ASP A 68 -9.86 -23.34 6.40
C ASP A 68 -10.03 -22.80 4.98
N GLU A 69 -10.30 -23.68 4.00
CA GLU A 69 -10.56 -23.28 2.62
C GLU A 69 -11.84 -22.44 2.48
N GLU A 70 -12.92 -22.82 3.17
CA GLU A 70 -14.18 -22.07 3.16
C GLU A 70 -14.01 -20.69 3.82
N LEU A 71 -13.30 -20.62 4.94
CA LEU A 71 -13.00 -19.36 5.61
C LEU A 71 -12.17 -18.44 4.71
N GLU A 72 -11.17 -18.97 4.01
CA GLU A 72 -10.36 -18.17 3.10
C GLU A 72 -11.20 -17.58 1.97
N ILE A 73 -12.15 -18.34 1.42
CA ILE A 73 -13.08 -17.85 0.40
C ILE A 73 -13.94 -16.72 0.96
N ILE A 74 -14.55 -16.91 2.13
CA ILE A 74 -15.43 -15.91 2.75
C ILE A 74 -14.65 -14.63 3.07
N ILE A 75 -13.47 -14.75 3.69
CA ILE A 75 -12.63 -13.60 4.06
C ILE A 75 -12.14 -12.88 2.79
N SER A 76 -11.76 -13.62 1.74
CA SER A 76 -11.36 -13.04 0.45
C SER A 76 -12.47 -12.23 -0.20
N ASP A 77 -13.72 -12.67 -0.09
CA ASP A 77 -14.87 -11.91 -0.58
C ASP A 77 -15.07 -10.62 0.23
N GLU A 78 -14.95 -10.66 1.56
CA GLU A 78 -14.99 -9.46 2.39
C GLU A 78 -13.81 -8.50 2.09
N GLU A 79 -12.62 -9.03 1.81
CA GLU A 79 -11.49 -8.21 1.35
C GLU A 79 -11.79 -7.50 0.03
N ARG A 80 -12.42 -8.17 -0.93
CA ARG A 80 -12.79 -7.57 -2.23
C ARG A 80 -13.77 -6.43 -2.03
N LYS A 81 -14.83 -6.63 -1.24
CA LYS A 81 -15.78 -5.57 -0.90
C LYS A 81 -15.10 -4.38 -0.24
N LEU A 82 -14.21 -4.62 0.72
CA LEU A 82 -13.45 -3.55 1.38
C LEU A 82 -12.51 -2.80 0.43
N LYS A 83 -11.85 -3.50 -0.50
CA LYS A 83 -11.01 -2.87 -1.53
C LYS A 83 -11.85 -1.96 -2.43
N ASP A 84 -13.01 -2.41 -2.86
CA ASP A 84 -13.88 -1.63 -3.74
C ASP A 84 -14.50 -0.44 -3.00
N ASP A 85 -14.90 -0.62 -1.75
CA ASP A 85 -15.37 0.48 -0.89
C ASP A 85 -14.29 1.53 -0.66
N LEU A 86 -13.05 1.11 -0.38
CA LEU A 86 -11.91 2.00 -0.23
C LEU A 86 -11.62 2.80 -1.50
N LYS A 87 -11.67 2.18 -2.69
CA LYS A 87 -11.48 2.91 -3.96
C LYS A 87 -12.53 4.00 -4.14
N THR A 88 -13.79 3.66 -3.93
CA THR A 88 -14.91 4.60 -4.11
C THR A 88 -14.86 5.71 -3.08
N LYS A 89 -14.77 5.37 -1.78
CA LYS A 89 -14.75 6.35 -0.69
C LYS A 89 -13.50 7.23 -0.71
N SER A 90 -12.34 6.69 -1.09
CA SER A 90 -11.11 7.51 -1.18
C SER A 90 -11.17 8.51 -2.33
N LEU A 91 -11.75 8.13 -3.48
CA LEU A 91 -12.00 9.06 -4.56
C LEU A 91 -12.95 10.18 -4.13
N VAL A 92 -14.07 9.82 -3.50
CA VAL A 92 -15.04 10.79 -2.99
C VAL A 92 -14.38 11.73 -1.97
N ALA A 93 -13.60 11.19 -1.03
CA ALA A 93 -12.87 12.00 -0.06
C ALA A 93 -11.86 12.94 -0.73
N ALA A 94 -11.13 12.47 -1.73
CA ALA A 94 -10.19 13.29 -2.48
C ALA A 94 -10.89 14.43 -3.23
N LEU A 95 -12.01 14.15 -3.89
CA LEU A 95 -12.82 15.15 -4.58
C LEU A 95 -13.38 16.20 -3.60
N ALA A 96 -13.85 15.78 -2.43
CA ALA A 96 -14.32 16.71 -1.38
C ALA A 96 -13.20 17.63 -0.87
N ILE A 97 -11.99 17.09 -0.64
CA ILE A 97 -10.81 17.90 -0.27
C ILE A 97 -10.47 18.93 -1.35
N LEU A 98 -10.69 18.59 -2.62
CA LEU A 98 -10.45 19.47 -3.77
C LEU A 98 -11.60 20.46 -4.04
N GLY A 99 -12.70 20.42 -3.27
CA GLY A 99 -13.89 21.25 -3.51
C GLY A 99 -14.68 20.87 -4.77
N LEU A 100 -14.56 19.60 -5.21
CA LEU A 100 -15.26 19.03 -6.36
C LEU A 100 -16.41 18.12 -5.91
N ASP A 101 -16.96 18.36 -4.73
CA ASP A 101 -18.08 17.61 -4.15
C ASP A 101 -19.37 17.72 -4.98
N PHE A 102 -19.52 18.75 -5.82
CA PHE A 102 -20.66 18.91 -6.72
C PHE A 102 -20.73 17.88 -7.88
N LEU A 103 -19.65 17.14 -8.14
CA LEU A 103 -19.59 16.11 -9.20
C LEU A 103 -19.94 14.70 -8.71
N ILE A 104 -20.25 14.56 -7.42
CA ILE A 104 -20.41 13.28 -6.71
C ILE A 104 -21.89 13.06 -6.37
#